data_AF-A0A1H7K3Q0-F1
#
_entry.id   AF-A0A1H7K3Q0-F1
#
_cell.length_a   1.000
_cell.length_b   1.000
_cell.length_c   1.000
_cell.angle_alpha   90.00
_cell.angle_beta   90.00
_cell.angle_gamma   90.00
#
_symmetry.space_group_name_H-M   'P 1'
#
loop_
_entity.id
_entity.type
_entity.pdbx_description
1 polymer ?
#
loop_
_entity_poly.entity_id
_entity_poly.type
_entity_poly.pdbx_seq_one_letter_code
_entity_poly.pdbx_strand_id
1 'polypeptide(L)'
;MSERWTPESWRAKPVQQMPEYPDQAALKAVEQQLAGFPPLVFAGEARKLKRALSKVAAGEAFLLQGGDCAESFAEHSADNIRDFFRLFLQMAVVLTFAGGSPVVKVGRIAGQFAKPRSAPNEKIGDVELPSYKGDIINDNEFTAESRIPDPRRQIEAYRQSAATLNLIRAFATGGYANLDNAHRWMLGFVKDSPQSHRYQELGDRITESLDFMRAIGVDPETHPEMRTTDFYTSHEALLLGYEQALTRVDSTTGDWYATSGHMVWIGDRTRQLDHAHVEYFRGIKNPIGLKCGPSLKPDELLKLIDALDPQNQAGRLVLIGRFGADKVFDHLPALVRATKREGRNVVWSCDPMHGNTVKAASGYKTRPFDLILTEVKNFFAVHQAEGTHAGGLHLEMTGKNVTECTGGARGMTDADLNDRYHTVCDPRLNAEQALELAFLVAELVKRERAGRARPEVEAAE
;
A
#
# COMPACT_ATOMS: atom_id res chain seq x y z
N MET A 1 -36.61 6.06 2.87
CA MET A 1 -35.87 4.78 2.92
C MET A 1 -34.57 4.99 2.17
N SER A 2 -33.40 4.76 2.79
CA SER A 2 -32.14 4.81 2.05
C SER A 2 -32.19 3.79 0.90
N GLU A 3 -31.82 4.19 -0.32
CA GLU A 3 -31.73 3.26 -1.44
C GLU A 3 -30.86 2.04 -1.05
N ARG A 4 -31.34 0.85 -1.42
CA ARG A 4 -30.61 -0.40 -1.17
C ARG A 4 -29.32 -0.36 -1.98
N TRP A 5 -28.19 -0.51 -1.31
CA TRP A 5 -26.88 -0.54 -1.98
C TRP A 5 -26.77 -1.74 -2.92
N THR A 6 -26.21 -1.50 -4.10
CA THR A 6 -25.78 -2.52 -5.06
C THR A 6 -24.41 -2.12 -5.61
N PRO A 7 -23.66 -3.06 -6.22
CA PRO A 7 -22.37 -2.73 -6.84
C PRO A 7 -22.43 -1.64 -7.93
N GLU A 8 -23.62 -1.32 -8.46
CA GLU A 8 -23.84 -0.28 -9.48
C GLU A 8 -24.36 1.06 -8.93
N SER A 9 -24.71 1.13 -7.64
CA SER A 9 -25.27 2.34 -6.99
C SER A 9 -24.41 3.59 -7.17
N TRP A 10 -23.08 3.43 -7.27
CA TRP A 10 -22.14 4.52 -7.52
C TRP A 10 -22.38 5.25 -8.85
N ARG A 11 -22.97 4.59 -9.86
CA ARG A 11 -23.19 5.18 -11.20
C ARG A 11 -24.21 6.32 -11.18
N ALA A 12 -25.04 6.40 -10.14
CA ALA A 12 -25.99 7.48 -9.92
C ALA A 12 -25.38 8.67 -9.15
N LYS A 13 -24.09 8.59 -8.77
CA LYS A 13 -23.40 9.64 -8.01
C LYS A 13 -22.44 10.43 -8.92
N PRO A 14 -22.14 11.69 -8.58
CA PRO A 14 -21.03 12.41 -9.19
C PRO A 14 -19.73 11.63 -9.05
N VAL A 15 -18.88 11.65 -10.08
CA VAL A 15 -17.61 10.91 -10.10
C VAL A 15 -16.48 11.81 -10.59
N GLN A 16 -15.29 11.61 -10.02
CA GLN A 16 -14.06 12.30 -10.41
C GLN A 16 -13.09 11.30 -11.04
N GLN A 17 -12.13 11.79 -11.82
CA GLN A 17 -10.97 11.02 -12.33
C GLN A 17 -11.28 9.88 -13.31
N MET A 18 -12.55 9.63 -13.66
CA MET A 18 -12.90 8.60 -14.65
C MET A 18 -12.41 8.96 -16.06
N PRO A 19 -12.05 7.96 -16.88
CA PRO A 19 -11.79 8.17 -18.30
C PRO A 19 -13.10 8.35 -19.08
N GLU A 20 -13.01 9.07 -20.20
CA GLU A 20 -14.07 9.14 -21.20
C GLU A 20 -13.74 8.15 -22.32
N TYR A 21 -14.39 6.99 -22.30
CA TYR A 21 -14.22 5.99 -23.35
C TYR A 21 -15.02 6.38 -24.59
N PRO A 22 -14.43 6.35 -25.80
CA PRO A 22 -15.12 6.75 -27.03
C PRO A 22 -16.24 5.78 -27.42
N ASP A 23 -16.12 4.50 -27.07
CA ASP A 23 -17.14 3.47 -27.33
C ASP A 23 -17.69 2.90 -26.01
N GLN A 24 -18.89 3.35 -25.65
CA GLN A 24 -19.59 2.92 -24.44
C GLN A 24 -20.15 1.48 -24.55
N ALA A 25 -20.45 1.01 -25.76
CA ALA A 25 -20.90 -0.37 -25.97
C ALA A 25 -19.75 -1.35 -25.77
N ALA A 26 -18.56 -1.02 -26.27
CA ALA A 26 -17.33 -1.78 -26.02
C ALA A 26 -16.97 -1.81 -24.52
N LEU A 27 -17.07 -0.68 -23.82
CA LEU A 27 -16.87 -0.62 -22.37
C LEU A 27 -17.82 -1.58 -21.63
N LYS A 28 -19.13 -1.50 -21.93
CA LYS A 28 -20.13 -2.37 -21.29
C LYS A 28 -19.87 -3.85 -21.58
N ALA A 29 -19.46 -4.20 -22.80
CA ALA A 29 -19.12 -5.57 -23.16
C ALA A 29 -17.92 -6.09 -22.36
N VAL A 30 -16.88 -5.26 -22.18
CA VAL A 30 -15.71 -5.61 -21.36
C VAL A 30 -16.09 -5.78 -19.88
N GLU A 31 -16.87 -4.86 -19.32
CA GLU A 31 -17.34 -4.96 -17.93
C GLU A 31 -18.17 -6.24 -17.69
N GLN A 32 -19.03 -6.61 -18.65
CA GLN A 32 -19.79 -7.86 -18.59
C GLN A 32 -18.90 -9.10 -18.67
N GLN A 33 -17.87 -9.07 -19.54
CA GLN A 33 -16.91 -10.16 -19.65
C GLN A 33 -16.13 -10.36 -18.34
N LEU A 34 -15.62 -9.26 -17.75
CA LEU A 34 -14.92 -9.28 -16.46
C LEU A 34 -15.80 -9.79 -15.33
N ALA A 35 -17.09 -9.44 -15.33
CA ALA A 35 -18.05 -9.96 -14.35
C ALA A 35 -18.19 -11.49 -14.38
N GLY A 36 -17.94 -12.12 -15.54
CA GLY A 36 -17.91 -13.57 -15.71
C GLY A 36 -16.60 -14.26 -15.32
N PHE A 37 -15.53 -13.52 -15.05
CA PHE A 37 -14.23 -14.11 -14.69
C PHE A 37 -14.15 -14.54 -13.22
N PRO A 38 -13.27 -15.48 -12.85
CA PRO A 38 -12.97 -15.78 -11.45
C PRO A 38 -12.55 -14.54 -10.63
N PRO A 39 -12.84 -14.51 -9.32
CA PRO A 39 -12.31 -13.45 -8.45
C PRO A 39 -10.79 -13.57 -8.30
N LEU A 40 -10.08 -12.45 -8.06
CA LEU A 40 -8.64 -12.50 -7.75
C LEU A 40 -8.39 -12.97 -6.32
N VAL A 41 -9.26 -12.56 -5.39
CA VAL A 41 -9.15 -12.92 -3.97
C VAL A 41 -10.44 -13.52 -3.42
N PHE A 42 -10.32 -14.39 -2.43
CA PHE A 42 -11.48 -14.95 -1.74
C PHE A 42 -11.92 -14.06 -0.57
N ALA A 43 -13.24 -13.94 -0.34
CA ALA A 43 -13.80 -13.08 0.72
C ALA A 43 -13.31 -13.46 2.13
N GLY A 44 -13.04 -14.75 2.38
CA GLY A 44 -12.44 -15.22 3.63
C GLY A 44 -11.05 -14.65 3.90
N GLU A 45 -10.27 -14.38 2.85
CA GLU A 45 -8.94 -13.78 2.95
C GLU A 45 -9.02 -12.29 3.33
N ALA A 46 -9.99 -11.56 2.74
CA ALA A 46 -10.27 -10.18 3.13
C ALA A 46 -10.72 -10.09 4.61
N ARG A 47 -11.52 -11.05 5.10
CA ARG A 47 -11.86 -11.15 6.53
C ARG A 47 -10.65 -11.46 7.40
N LYS A 48 -9.73 -12.32 6.93
CA LYS A 48 -8.47 -12.61 7.62
C LYS A 48 -7.61 -11.36 7.74
N LEU A 49 -7.49 -10.57 6.66
CA LEU A 49 -6.81 -9.27 6.69
C LEU A 49 -7.48 -8.29 7.66
N LYS A 50 -8.82 -8.19 7.67
CA LYS A 50 -9.54 -7.33 8.62
C LYS A 50 -9.21 -7.68 10.08
N ARG A 51 -9.12 -8.97 10.43
CA ARG A 51 -8.68 -9.43 11.76
C ARG A 51 -7.20 -9.12 12.05
N ALA A 52 -6.34 -9.16 11.05
CA ALA A 52 -4.95 -8.75 11.21
C ALA A 52 -4.85 -7.24 11.46
N LEU A 53 -5.61 -6.43 10.72
CA LEU A 53 -5.68 -4.98 10.90
C LEU A 53 -6.36 -4.56 12.21
N SER A 54 -7.26 -5.37 12.78
CA SER A 54 -7.82 -5.09 14.11
C SER A 54 -6.73 -5.16 15.19
N LYS A 55 -5.75 -6.07 15.06
CA LYS A 55 -4.56 -6.12 15.93
C LYS A 55 -3.68 -4.89 15.73
N VAL A 56 -3.57 -4.38 14.51
CA VAL A 56 -2.87 -3.12 14.24
C VAL A 56 -3.58 -1.96 14.94
N ALA A 57 -4.90 -1.86 14.82
CA ALA A 57 -5.68 -0.81 15.48
C ALA A 57 -5.55 -0.87 17.02
N ALA A 58 -5.44 -2.08 17.58
CA ALA A 58 -5.20 -2.31 19.01
C ALA A 58 -3.75 -2.05 19.47
N GLY A 59 -2.82 -1.76 18.55
CA GLY A 59 -1.42 -1.53 18.89
C GLY A 59 -0.60 -2.79 19.12
N GLU A 60 -1.11 -3.96 18.72
CA GLU A 60 -0.48 -5.27 18.88
C GLU A 60 0.36 -5.69 17.66
N ALA A 61 0.14 -5.01 16.52
CA ALA A 61 0.82 -5.26 15.25
C ALA A 61 1.12 -3.95 14.52
N PHE A 62 1.91 -4.04 13.45
CA PHE A 62 2.28 -2.94 12.57
C PHE A 62 1.90 -3.26 11.12
N LEU A 63 1.34 -2.30 10.38
CA LEU A 63 1.03 -2.44 8.97
C LEU A 63 2.23 -1.98 8.12
N LEU A 64 2.73 -2.87 7.26
CA LEU A 64 3.59 -2.49 6.14
C LEU A 64 2.76 -2.63 4.87
N GLN A 65 2.50 -1.49 4.22
CA GLN A 65 1.89 -1.44 2.89
C GLN A 65 2.87 -0.83 1.89
N GLY A 66 3.06 -1.45 0.72
CA GLY A 66 4.06 -0.94 -0.23
C GLY A 66 4.16 -1.67 -1.56
N GLY A 67 4.72 -1.01 -2.56
CA GLY A 67 4.95 -1.55 -3.90
C GLY A 67 5.00 -0.45 -4.94
N ASP A 68 4.74 -0.79 -6.19
CA ASP A 68 4.87 0.17 -7.27
C ASP A 68 3.91 1.37 -7.14
N CYS A 69 4.33 2.49 -7.73
CA CYS A 69 3.45 3.64 -7.88
C CYS A 69 2.30 3.28 -8.83
N ALA A 70 2.64 2.75 -10.00
CA ALA A 70 1.74 2.19 -10.98
C ALA A 70 2.38 0.89 -11.52
N GLU A 71 1.64 -0.22 -11.53
CA GLU A 71 2.06 -1.40 -12.28
C GLU A 71 1.95 -1.11 -13.78
N SER A 72 2.85 -1.71 -14.58
CA SER A 72 2.84 -1.57 -16.03
C SER A 72 2.81 -2.93 -16.72
N PHE A 73 2.13 -2.99 -17.87
CA PHE A 73 2.08 -4.15 -18.75
C PHE A 73 3.45 -4.48 -19.35
N ALA A 74 4.26 -3.46 -19.62
CA ALA A 74 5.61 -3.63 -20.15
C ALA A 74 6.60 -4.21 -19.12
N GLU A 75 6.33 -4.03 -17.83
CA GLU A 75 7.21 -4.47 -16.74
C GLU A 75 6.73 -5.79 -16.08
N HIS A 76 5.84 -6.53 -16.73
CA HIS A 76 5.31 -7.79 -16.20
C HIS A 76 6.28 -8.96 -16.41
N SER A 77 7.12 -9.22 -15.41
CA SER A 77 8.03 -10.38 -15.40
C SER A 77 8.09 -11.06 -14.03
N ALA A 78 8.37 -12.37 -14.03
CA ALA A 78 8.53 -13.13 -12.80
C ALA A 78 9.68 -12.60 -11.93
N ASP A 79 10.76 -12.12 -12.55
CA ASP A 79 11.89 -11.51 -11.84
C ASP A 79 11.49 -10.22 -11.12
N ASN A 80 10.72 -9.34 -11.78
CA ASN A 80 10.25 -8.09 -11.15
C ASN A 80 9.35 -8.38 -9.95
N ILE A 81 8.42 -9.33 -10.09
CA ILE A 81 7.51 -9.75 -9.02
C ILE A 81 8.30 -10.36 -7.85
N ARG A 82 9.26 -11.25 -8.15
CA ARG A 82 10.15 -11.86 -7.15
C ARG A 82 10.96 -10.81 -6.41
N ASP A 83 11.57 -9.87 -7.13
CA ASP A 83 12.47 -8.87 -6.54
C ASP A 83 11.70 -7.87 -5.67
N PHE A 84 10.49 -7.47 -6.09
CA PHE A 84 9.55 -6.75 -5.22
C PHE A 84 9.23 -7.54 -3.95
N PHE A 85 8.80 -8.81 -4.10
CA PHE A 85 8.40 -9.63 -2.96
C PHE A 85 9.56 -9.85 -1.99
N ARG A 86 10.77 -10.08 -2.50
CA ARG A 86 12.01 -10.18 -1.71
C ARG A 86 12.26 -8.94 -0.89
N LEU A 87 12.27 -7.76 -1.53
CA LEU A 87 12.47 -6.49 -0.83
C LEU A 87 11.41 -6.28 0.25
N PHE A 88 10.16 -6.57 -0.07
CA PHE A 88 9.05 -6.44 0.88
C PHE A 88 9.25 -7.33 2.11
N LEU A 89 9.62 -8.61 1.92
CA LEU A 89 9.89 -9.52 3.02
C LEU A 89 11.10 -9.09 3.86
N GLN A 90 12.15 -8.57 3.24
CA GLN A 90 13.30 -8.03 3.98
C GLN A 90 12.88 -6.88 4.91
N MET A 91 12.11 -5.92 4.39
CA MET A 91 11.58 -4.82 5.23
C MET A 91 10.68 -5.35 6.35
N ALA A 92 9.81 -6.31 6.06
CA ALA A 92 8.93 -6.90 7.05
C ALA A 92 9.70 -7.63 8.16
N VAL A 93 10.77 -8.35 7.83
CA VAL A 93 11.63 -9.03 8.80
C VAL A 93 12.38 -8.03 9.67
N VAL A 94 12.93 -6.95 9.08
CA VAL A 94 13.58 -5.87 9.83
C VAL A 94 12.61 -5.25 10.85
N LEU A 95 11.42 -4.87 10.40
CA LEU A 95 10.38 -4.29 11.27
C LEU A 95 9.92 -5.28 12.35
N THR A 96 9.83 -6.57 12.02
CA THR A 96 9.42 -7.61 12.97
C THR A 96 10.47 -7.81 14.05
N PHE A 97 11.73 -8.00 13.66
CA PHE A 97 12.81 -8.33 14.58
C PHE A 97 13.28 -7.12 15.38
N ALA A 98 13.64 -6.03 14.69
CA ALA A 98 14.18 -4.84 15.35
C ALA A 98 13.09 -3.99 16.02
N GLY A 99 11.88 -3.96 15.44
CA GLY A 99 10.72 -3.30 16.04
C GLY A 99 10.02 -4.16 17.10
N GLY A 100 10.26 -5.47 17.12
CA GLY A 100 9.66 -6.41 18.06
C GLY A 100 8.15 -6.54 17.91
N SER A 101 7.61 -6.38 16.70
CA SER A 101 6.17 -6.29 16.43
C SER A 101 5.74 -7.16 15.25
N PRO A 102 4.64 -7.94 15.33
CA PRO A 102 4.07 -8.60 14.16
C PRO A 102 3.78 -7.60 13.04
N VAL A 103 4.19 -7.93 11.81
CA VAL A 103 3.96 -7.08 10.63
C VAL A 103 2.88 -7.67 9.73
N VAL A 104 1.81 -6.91 9.49
CA VAL A 104 0.77 -7.20 8.48
C VAL A 104 1.28 -6.70 7.13
N LYS A 105 1.40 -7.60 6.16
CA LYS A 105 2.08 -7.36 4.87
C LYS A 105 1.04 -7.16 3.76
N VAL A 106 0.95 -5.93 3.23
CA VAL A 106 -0.02 -5.58 2.17
C VAL A 106 0.71 -4.97 0.97
N GLY A 107 0.83 -5.71 -0.13
CA GLY A 107 1.44 -5.22 -1.35
C GLY A 107 0.56 -4.24 -2.12
N ARG A 108 1.16 -3.23 -2.73
CA ARG A 108 0.58 -2.47 -3.84
C ARG A 108 0.91 -3.20 -5.14
N ILE A 109 0.17 -4.27 -5.42
CA ILE A 109 0.49 -5.23 -6.48
C ILE A 109 -0.77 -6.00 -6.89
N ALA A 110 -0.76 -6.52 -8.12
CA ALA A 110 -1.85 -7.27 -8.73
C ALA A 110 -3.15 -6.45 -8.88
N GLY A 111 -3.06 -5.16 -9.19
CA GLY A 111 -4.22 -4.31 -9.46
C GLY A 111 -3.96 -2.81 -9.50
N GLN A 112 -2.75 -2.36 -9.18
CA GLN A 112 -2.37 -0.96 -9.03
C GLN A 112 -2.06 -0.30 -10.37
N PHE A 113 -2.94 -0.44 -11.36
CA PHE A 113 -2.73 0.09 -12.71
C PHE A 113 -3.29 1.51 -12.90
N ALA A 114 -4.44 1.83 -12.30
CA ALA A 114 -5.11 3.11 -12.51
C ALA A 114 -4.45 4.23 -11.70
N LYS A 115 -4.30 5.43 -12.30
CA LYS A 115 -3.65 6.58 -11.67
C LYS A 115 -4.48 7.86 -11.80
N PRO A 116 -4.77 8.55 -10.67
CA PRO A 116 -5.42 9.85 -10.74
C PRO A 116 -4.43 10.91 -11.25
N ARG A 117 -4.92 11.93 -11.95
CA ARG A 117 -4.12 12.99 -12.54
C ARG A 117 -4.56 14.36 -12.05
N SER A 118 -3.57 15.22 -11.78
CA SER A 118 -3.82 16.60 -11.36
C SER A 118 -4.38 17.46 -12.49
N ALA A 119 -4.11 17.12 -13.74
CA ALA A 119 -4.64 17.77 -14.93
C ALA A 119 -5.19 16.71 -15.90
N PRO A 120 -6.28 16.98 -16.63
CA PRO A 120 -6.83 16.05 -17.61
C PRO A 120 -5.90 15.85 -18.81
N ASN A 121 -5.13 16.87 -19.17
CA ASN A 121 -4.20 16.87 -20.29
C ASN A 121 -2.74 17.03 -19.83
N GLU A 122 -1.83 16.57 -20.66
CA GLU A 122 -0.38 16.68 -20.53
C GLU A 122 0.16 17.42 -21.75
N LYS A 123 1.05 18.39 -21.54
CA LYS A 123 1.66 19.19 -22.60
C LYS A 123 3.18 18.96 -22.62
N ILE A 124 3.71 18.58 -23.77
CA ILE A 124 5.15 18.44 -24.02
C ILE A 124 5.49 19.26 -25.27
N GLY A 125 6.29 20.31 -25.09
CA GLY A 125 6.52 21.31 -26.14
C GLY A 125 5.22 22.00 -26.53
N ASP A 126 4.90 22.00 -27.83
CA ASP A 126 3.69 22.62 -28.38
C ASP A 126 2.49 21.66 -28.48
N VAL A 127 2.68 20.37 -28.18
CA VAL A 127 1.64 19.34 -28.30
C VAL A 127 0.99 19.09 -26.94
N GLU A 128 -0.34 19.12 -26.91
CA GLU A 128 -1.17 18.81 -25.74
C GLU A 128 -2.06 17.59 -26.02
N LEU A 129 -1.95 16.57 -25.19
CA LEU A 129 -2.68 15.29 -25.30
C LEU A 129 -3.36 14.93 -23.98
N PRO A 130 -4.36 14.02 -23.97
CA PRO A 130 -4.88 13.48 -22.73
C PRO A 130 -3.76 12.89 -21.88
N SER A 131 -3.84 13.12 -20.56
CA SER A 131 -2.88 12.56 -19.61
C SER A 131 -2.93 11.03 -19.63
N TYR A 132 -1.76 10.39 -19.51
CA TYR A 132 -1.67 8.98 -19.16
C TYR A 132 -2.33 8.74 -17.79
N LYS A 133 -3.32 7.84 -17.72
CA LYS A 133 -4.09 7.53 -16.50
C LYS A 133 -3.81 6.12 -15.98
N GLY A 134 -2.73 5.49 -16.44
CA GLY A 134 -2.38 4.12 -16.08
C GLY A 134 -2.74 3.10 -17.17
N ASP A 135 -1.99 2.01 -17.23
CA ASP A 135 -2.05 1.03 -18.33
C ASP A 135 -3.42 0.37 -18.50
N ILE A 136 -4.24 0.34 -17.45
CA ILE A 136 -5.64 -0.13 -17.48
C ILE A 136 -6.59 0.79 -18.27
N ILE A 137 -6.18 2.03 -18.55
CA ILE A 137 -6.97 3.04 -19.27
C ILE A 137 -6.36 3.33 -20.64
N ASN A 138 -5.12 3.80 -20.68
CA ASN A 138 -4.43 4.22 -21.91
C ASN A 138 -2.92 3.95 -21.81
N ASP A 139 -2.19 4.17 -22.90
CA ASP A 139 -0.76 3.92 -22.98
C ASP A 139 0.07 5.12 -22.51
N ASN A 140 1.31 4.88 -22.07
CA ASN A 140 2.20 5.93 -21.58
C ASN A 140 2.84 6.74 -22.71
N GLU A 141 2.95 6.16 -23.91
CA GLU A 141 3.53 6.81 -25.08
C GLU A 141 2.81 8.14 -25.40
N PHE A 142 3.57 9.18 -25.73
CA PHE A 142 3.04 10.53 -25.97
C PHE A 142 2.61 10.73 -27.43
N THR A 143 1.66 9.92 -27.88
CA THR A 143 1.00 10.03 -29.20
C THR A 143 -0.52 10.11 -29.05
N ALA A 144 -1.21 10.69 -30.04
CA ALA A 144 -2.65 10.89 -29.95
C ALA A 144 -3.39 9.55 -29.81
N GLU A 145 -2.96 8.53 -30.57
CA GLU A 145 -3.51 7.19 -30.59
C GLU A 145 -3.33 6.48 -29.24
N SER A 146 -2.11 6.52 -28.70
CA SER A 146 -1.73 5.87 -27.44
C SER A 146 -2.50 6.44 -26.23
N ARG A 147 -2.91 7.71 -26.30
CA ARG A 147 -3.64 8.38 -25.20
C ARG A 147 -5.15 8.17 -25.22
N ILE A 148 -5.73 7.56 -26.25
CA ILE A 148 -7.16 7.23 -26.30
C ILE A 148 -7.46 6.11 -25.30
N PRO A 149 -8.43 6.29 -24.38
CA PRO A 149 -8.86 5.23 -23.48
C PRO A 149 -9.39 3.99 -24.22
N ASP A 150 -8.84 2.81 -23.92
CA ASP A 150 -9.25 1.53 -24.51
C ASP A 150 -9.82 0.60 -23.43
N PRO A 151 -11.13 0.26 -23.47
CA PRO A 151 -11.72 -0.58 -22.43
C PRO A 151 -11.10 -1.98 -22.37
N ARG A 152 -10.52 -2.50 -23.47
CA ARG A 152 -9.90 -3.84 -23.51
C ARG A 152 -8.69 -3.96 -22.58
N ARG A 153 -8.04 -2.84 -22.25
CA ARG A 153 -6.94 -2.79 -21.27
C ARG A 153 -7.37 -3.26 -19.87
N GLN A 154 -8.66 -3.20 -19.54
CA GLN A 154 -9.20 -3.76 -18.29
C GLN A 154 -9.09 -5.29 -18.23
N ILE A 155 -9.24 -5.99 -19.37
CA ILE A 155 -9.06 -7.44 -19.45
C ILE A 155 -7.58 -7.79 -19.27
N GLU A 156 -6.68 -7.01 -19.86
CA GLU A 156 -5.24 -7.22 -19.72
C GLU A 156 -4.78 -7.00 -18.27
N ALA A 157 -5.25 -5.92 -17.63
CA ALA A 157 -5.02 -5.67 -16.21
C ALA A 157 -5.47 -6.86 -15.34
N TYR A 158 -6.67 -7.40 -15.57
CA TYR A 158 -7.13 -8.61 -14.87
C TYR A 158 -6.19 -9.81 -15.07
N ARG A 159 -5.76 -10.09 -16.30
CA ARG A 159 -4.87 -11.22 -16.61
C ARG A 159 -3.52 -11.09 -15.92
N GLN A 160 -2.93 -9.91 -15.99
CA GLN A 160 -1.67 -9.61 -15.30
C GLN A 160 -1.82 -9.70 -13.79
N SER A 161 -2.91 -9.16 -13.21
CA SER A 161 -3.22 -9.29 -11.79
C SER A 161 -3.32 -10.75 -11.36
N ALA A 162 -4.03 -11.58 -12.12
CA ALA A 162 -4.20 -12.99 -11.83
C ALA A 162 -2.86 -13.75 -11.86
N ALA A 163 -2.04 -13.52 -12.89
CA ALA A 163 -0.72 -14.14 -13.01
C ALA A 163 0.23 -13.71 -11.89
N THR A 164 0.24 -12.41 -11.58
CA THR A 164 1.06 -11.82 -10.52
C THR A 164 0.68 -12.37 -9.16
N LEU A 165 -0.62 -12.37 -8.82
CA LEU A 165 -1.11 -12.88 -7.55
C LEU A 165 -0.86 -14.38 -7.40
N ASN A 166 -1.02 -15.16 -8.47
CA ASN A 166 -0.69 -16.58 -8.45
C ASN A 166 0.78 -16.82 -8.09
N LEU A 167 1.70 -16.05 -8.69
CA LEU A 167 3.13 -16.16 -8.40
C LEU A 167 3.46 -15.71 -6.97
N ILE A 168 2.86 -14.62 -6.49
CA ILE A 168 3.01 -14.15 -5.10
C ILE A 168 2.53 -15.22 -4.11
N ARG A 169 1.38 -15.87 -4.37
CA ARG A 169 0.89 -16.98 -3.53
C ARG A 169 1.90 -18.13 -3.51
N ALA A 170 2.45 -18.50 -4.67
CA ALA A 170 3.47 -19.53 -4.76
C ALA A 170 4.74 -19.17 -3.96
N PHE A 171 5.19 -17.91 -3.96
CA PHE A 171 6.32 -17.49 -3.13
C PHE A 171 5.98 -17.46 -1.63
N ALA A 172 4.77 -17.01 -1.27
CA ALA A 172 4.32 -16.88 0.11
C ALA A 172 4.15 -18.22 0.84
N THR A 173 3.77 -19.29 0.11
CA THR A 173 3.54 -20.62 0.71
C THR A 173 4.54 -21.69 0.25
N GLY A 174 5.18 -21.52 -0.91
CA GLY A 174 6.07 -22.51 -1.53
C GLY A 174 7.51 -22.52 -1.00
N GLY A 175 7.76 -21.92 0.16
CA GLY A 175 9.06 -21.93 0.83
C GLY A 175 10.01 -20.80 0.47
N TYR A 176 9.67 -19.92 -0.49
CA TYR A 176 10.44 -18.69 -0.69
C TYR A 176 10.39 -17.87 0.61
N ALA A 177 9.19 -17.61 1.14
CA ALA A 177 8.97 -16.86 2.38
C ALA A 177 9.54 -17.47 3.68
N ASN A 178 10.23 -18.61 3.63
CA ASN A 178 10.83 -19.25 4.80
C ASN A 178 11.86 -18.33 5.47
N LEU A 179 11.77 -18.17 6.79
CA LEU A 179 12.69 -17.35 7.58
C LEU A 179 14.15 -17.81 7.46
N ASP A 180 14.42 -19.08 7.16
CA ASP A 180 15.78 -19.57 6.88
C ASP A 180 16.42 -18.89 5.66
N ASN A 181 15.61 -18.38 4.74
CA ASN A 181 16.09 -17.61 3.59
C ASN A 181 16.36 -16.15 3.94
N ALA A 182 15.90 -15.65 5.09
CA ALA A 182 16.05 -14.24 5.48
C ALA A 182 17.53 -13.82 5.49
N HIS A 183 18.41 -14.65 6.03
CA HIS A 183 19.86 -14.43 6.02
C HIS A 183 20.41 -14.32 4.58
N ARG A 184 19.99 -15.20 3.67
CA ARG A 184 20.45 -15.18 2.26
C ARG A 184 19.99 -13.91 1.54
N TRP A 185 18.78 -13.44 1.81
CA TRP A 185 18.29 -12.20 1.22
C TRP A 185 19.09 -10.99 1.69
N MET A 186 19.37 -10.91 3.00
CA MET A 186 20.12 -9.80 3.56
C MET A 186 21.54 -9.75 2.99
N LEU A 187 22.27 -10.87 2.92
CA LEU A 187 23.65 -10.87 2.43
C LEU A 187 23.83 -10.42 0.96
N GLY A 188 22.89 -10.76 0.07
CA GLY A 188 23.02 -10.45 -1.36
C GLY A 188 22.93 -8.95 -1.68
N PHE A 189 22.30 -8.17 -0.81
CA PHE A 189 22.01 -6.75 -1.03
C PHE A 189 23.04 -5.81 -0.37
N VAL A 190 23.79 -6.36 0.59
CA VAL A 190 24.58 -5.65 1.59
C VAL A 190 26.04 -5.44 1.16
N LYS A 191 26.54 -6.24 0.22
CA LYS A 191 27.98 -6.31 -0.08
C LYS A 191 28.60 -4.95 -0.46
N ASP A 192 27.85 -4.07 -1.12
CA ASP A 192 28.34 -2.79 -1.65
C ASP A 192 27.65 -1.55 -1.04
N SER A 193 26.86 -1.71 0.03
CA SER A 193 26.15 -0.60 0.68
C SER A 193 26.99 0.05 1.79
N PRO A 194 26.97 1.38 1.95
CA PRO A 194 27.57 2.05 3.11
C PRO A 194 27.03 1.58 4.46
N GLN A 195 25.81 1.01 4.49
CA GLN A 195 25.14 0.51 5.70
C GLN A 195 25.40 -0.99 5.94
N SER A 196 26.32 -1.59 5.19
CA SER A 196 26.52 -3.04 5.13
C SER A 196 26.68 -3.72 6.49
N HIS A 197 27.48 -3.12 7.36
CA HIS A 197 27.75 -3.61 8.71
C HIS A 197 26.47 -3.78 9.54
N ARG A 198 25.57 -2.78 9.53
CA ARG A 198 24.35 -2.80 10.33
C ARG A 198 23.37 -3.85 9.85
N TYR A 199 23.34 -4.10 8.54
CA TYR A 199 22.55 -5.18 7.96
C TYR A 199 23.10 -6.55 8.32
N GLN A 200 24.43 -6.71 8.28
CA GLN A 200 25.08 -7.96 8.65
C GLN A 200 24.82 -8.30 10.12
N GLU A 201 24.98 -7.33 11.02
CA GLU A 201 24.71 -7.50 12.45
C GLU A 201 23.26 -7.93 12.73
N LEU A 202 22.28 -7.34 12.03
CA LEU A 202 20.89 -7.78 12.14
C LEU A 202 20.71 -9.21 11.61
N GLY A 203 21.34 -9.52 10.48
CA GLY A 203 21.30 -10.84 9.88
C GLY A 203 21.85 -11.92 10.80
N ASP A 204 22.98 -11.65 11.44
CA ASP A 204 23.62 -12.55 12.40
C ASP A 204 22.71 -12.77 13.61
N ARG A 205 22.13 -11.71 14.17
CA ARG A 205 21.19 -11.82 15.30
C ARG A 205 19.90 -12.57 14.98
N ILE A 206 19.38 -12.44 13.76
CA ILE A 206 18.24 -13.22 13.29
C ILE A 206 18.63 -14.70 13.21
N THR A 207 19.81 -15.00 12.64
CA THR A 207 20.36 -16.36 12.58
C THR A 207 20.49 -16.98 13.97
N GLU A 208 21.12 -16.27 14.92
CA GLU A 208 21.27 -16.73 16.31
C GLU A 208 19.90 -17.00 16.97
N SER A 209 18.91 -16.15 16.71
CA SER A 209 17.56 -16.32 17.25
C SER A 209 16.86 -17.55 16.66
N LEU A 210 17.02 -17.79 15.35
CA LEU A 210 16.50 -18.99 14.70
C LEU A 210 17.22 -20.25 15.20
N ASP A 211 18.53 -20.20 15.43
CA ASP A 211 19.29 -21.30 16.01
C ASP A 211 18.84 -21.62 17.44
N PHE A 212 18.57 -20.60 18.25
CA PHE A 212 17.96 -20.78 19.56
C PHE A 212 16.56 -21.42 19.47
N MET A 213 15.70 -20.96 18.56
CA MET A 213 14.38 -21.55 18.34
C MET A 213 14.49 -23.04 17.99
N ARG A 214 15.41 -23.40 17.09
CA ARG A 214 15.68 -24.81 16.74
C ARG A 214 16.17 -25.60 17.95
N ALA A 215 17.06 -25.03 18.76
CA ALA A 215 17.61 -25.69 19.95
C ALA A 215 16.53 -26.01 21.00
N ILE A 216 15.43 -25.25 21.04
CA ILE A 216 14.27 -25.52 21.93
C ILE A 216 13.13 -26.29 21.23
N GLY A 217 13.37 -26.84 20.03
CA GLY A 217 12.40 -27.66 19.30
C GLY A 217 11.38 -26.89 18.45
N VAL A 218 11.63 -25.61 18.19
CA VAL A 218 10.82 -24.79 17.28
C VAL A 218 11.57 -24.63 15.96
N ASP A 219 11.25 -25.48 14.99
CA ASP A 219 11.90 -25.49 13.68
C ASP A 219 10.87 -25.44 12.53
N PRO A 220 11.29 -25.07 11.30
CA PRO A 220 10.37 -24.96 10.17
C PRO A 220 9.66 -26.27 9.77
N GLU A 221 10.25 -27.45 10.00
CA GLU A 221 9.61 -28.74 9.67
C GLU A 221 8.41 -29.03 10.58
N THR A 222 8.49 -28.60 11.85
CA THR A 222 7.42 -28.80 12.85
C THR A 222 6.49 -27.59 12.99
N HIS A 223 6.92 -26.40 12.56
CA HIS A 223 6.17 -25.13 12.66
C HIS A 223 5.95 -24.47 11.28
N PRO A 224 4.83 -24.76 10.58
CA PRO A 224 4.50 -24.19 9.28
C PRO A 224 4.45 -22.65 9.23
N GLU A 225 4.17 -22.01 10.36
CA GLU A 225 4.20 -20.56 10.54
C GLU A 225 5.59 -19.93 10.32
N MET A 226 6.67 -20.72 10.38
CA MET A 226 8.03 -20.27 10.05
C MET A 226 8.36 -20.41 8.55
N ARG A 227 7.60 -21.24 7.82
CA ARG A 227 7.83 -21.53 6.38
C ARG A 227 6.98 -20.66 5.46
N THR A 228 5.84 -20.22 5.95
CA THR A 228 4.82 -19.52 5.16
C THR A 228 4.54 -18.16 5.75
N THR A 229 4.05 -17.25 4.92
CA THR A 229 3.65 -15.94 5.41
C THR A 229 2.39 -15.47 4.70
N ASP A 230 1.51 -14.80 5.44
CA ASP A 230 0.37 -14.13 4.82
C ASP A 230 0.86 -12.88 4.08
N PHE A 231 0.50 -12.78 2.80
CA PHE A 231 0.73 -11.61 1.99
C PHE A 231 -0.57 -11.21 1.29
N TYR A 232 -0.97 -9.96 1.46
CA TYR A 232 -2.20 -9.43 0.91
C TYR A 232 -1.91 -8.44 -0.21
N THR A 233 -2.89 -8.18 -1.05
CA THR A 233 -2.79 -7.25 -2.18
C THR A 233 -3.72 -6.07 -1.99
N SER A 234 -3.33 -4.94 -2.56
CA SER A 234 -4.09 -3.71 -2.51
C SER A 234 -3.82 -2.80 -3.68
N HIS A 235 -4.82 -1.98 -3.99
CA HIS A 235 -4.74 -0.92 -4.99
C HIS A 235 -5.76 0.18 -4.72
N GLU A 236 -5.59 1.32 -5.40
CA GLU A 236 -6.60 2.38 -5.44
C GLU A 236 -7.76 1.91 -6.32
N ALA A 237 -8.96 1.77 -5.74
CA ALA A 237 -10.16 1.42 -6.49
C ALA A 237 -10.69 2.66 -7.24
N LEU A 238 -9.92 3.09 -8.24
CA LEU A 238 -10.15 4.31 -8.99
C LEU A 238 -11.15 4.12 -10.13
N LEU A 239 -10.95 3.06 -10.94
CA LEU A 239 -11.77 2.76 -12.11
C LEU A 239 -12.98 1.90 -11.71
N LEU A 240 -14.05 2.54 -11.24
CA LEU A 240 -15.18 1.84 -10.58
C LEU A 240 -15.92 0.83 -11.48
N GLY A 241 -15.85 0.96 -12.80
CA GLY A 241 -16.38 -0.06 -13.73
C GLY A 241 -15.68 -1.42 -13.59
N TYR A 242 -14.34 -1.39 -13.46
CA TYR A 242 -13.52 -2.57 -13.20
C TYR A 242 -13.80 -3.16 -11.82
N GLU A 243 -13.88 -2.31 -10.80
CA GLU A 243 -14.15 -2.72 -9.42
C GLU A 243 -15.54 -3.34 -9.27
N GLN A 244 -16.56 -2.73 -9.88
CA GLN A 244 -17.92 -3.27 -9.93
C GLN A 244 -17.93 -4.66 -10.58
N ALA A 245 -17.26 -4.85 -11.71
CA ALA A 245 -17.21 -6.13 -12.41
C ALA A 245 -16.56 -7.24 -11.55
N LEU A 246 -15.59 -6.88 -10.70
CA LEU A 246 -14.94 -7.80 -9.77
C LEU A 246 -15.57 -7.79 -8.36
N THR A 247 -16.76 -7.23 -8.18
CA THR A 247 -17.48 -7.31 -6.90
C THR A 247 -18.33 -8.57 -6.85
N ARG A 248 -18.19 -9.37 -5.78
CA ARG A 248 -18.88 -10.67 -5.63
C ARG A 248 -19.58 -10.78 -4.30
N VAL A 249 -20.67 -11.54 -4.30
CA VAL A 249 -21.32 -11.99 -3.07
C VAL A 249 -20.52 -13.14 -2.49
N ASP A 250 -20.15 -13.02 -1.22
CA ASP A 250 -19.58 -14.13 -0.47
C ASP A 250 -20.67 -15.17 -0.15
N SER A 251 -20.48 -16.40 -0.62
CA SER A 251 -21.44 -17.49 -0.42
C SER A 251 -21.69 -17.84 1.05
N THR A 252 -20.76 -17.49 1.96
CA THR A 252 -20.88 -17.80 3.39
C THR A 252 -21.66 -16.77 4.19
N THR A 253 -21.65 -15.50 3.79
CA THR A 253 -22.24 -14.38 4.55
C THR A 253 -23.35 -13.65 3.80
N GLY A 254 -23.41 -13.76 2.47
CA GLY A 254 -24.28 -12.94 1.63
C GLY A 254 -23.79 -11.49 1.46
N ASP A 255 -22.64 -11.14 2.03
CA ASP A 255 -22.05 -9.81 1.92
C ASP A 255 -21.31 -9.61 0.60
N TRP A 256 -21.20 -8.35 0.16
CA TRP A 256 -20.44 -7.98 -1.04
C TRP A 256 -18.97 -7.69 -0.72
N TYR A 257 -18.06 -8.19 -1.55
CA TYR A 257 -16.63 -7.91 -1.49
C TYR A 257 -16.12 -7.49 -2.86
N ALA A 258 -15.29 -6.45 -2.90
CA ALA A 258 -14.45 -6.16 -4.05
C ALA A 258 -13.37 -7.25 -4.11
N THR A 259 -13.49 -8.17 -5.05
CA THR A 259 -12.56 -9.32 -5.18
C THR A 259 -11.41 -9.05 -6.14
N SER A 260 -11.21 -7.78 -6.52
CA SER A 260 -10.06 -7.27 -7.25
C SER A 260 -8.79 -7.19 -6.38
N GLY A 261 -8.94 -7.07 -5.07
CA GLY A 261 -7.83 -7.03 -4.11
C GLY A 261 -8.31 -7.31 -2.68
N HIS A 262 -7.39 -7.65 -1.78
CA HIS A 262 -7.75 -7.95 -0.39
C HIS A 262 -8.21 -6.69 0.35
N MET A 263 -7.47 -5.59 0.15
CA MET A 263 -7.75 -4.24 0.63
C MET A 263 -7.77 -3.30 -0.57
N VAL A 264 -8.70 -2.36 -0.61
CA VAL A 264 -8.71 -1.29 -1.61
C VAL A 264 -8.76 0.06 -0.91
N TRP A 265 -8.30 1.14 -1.53
CA TRP A 265 -8.38 2.48 -0.92
C TRP A 265 -9.00 3.54 -1.83
N ILE A 266 -9.54 4.58 -1.18
CA ILE A 266 -9.99 5.82 -1.81
C ILE A 266 -8.85 6.84 -1.80
N GLY A 267 -8.54 7.41 -2.97
CA GLY A 267 -7.53 8.44 -3.15
C GLY A 267 -7.92 9.81 -2.59
N ASP A 268 -6.94 10.69 -2.40
CA ASP A 268 -7.16 12.03 -1.84
C ASP A 268 -7.99 12.94 -2.77
N ARG A 269 -8.06 12.60 -4.07
CA ARG A 269 -8.83 13.30 -5.11
C ARG A 269 -10.24 12.74 -5.33
N THR A 270 -10.57 11.60 -4.72
CA THR A 270 -11.81 10.84 -4.97
C THR A 270 -12.60 10.56 -3.68
N ARG A 271 -12.25 11.22 -2.58
CA ARG A 271 -12.85 11.02 -1.24
C ARG A 271 -14.00 11.98 -0.90
N GLN A 272 -14.67 12.55 -1.89
CA GLN A 272 -15.82 13.42 -1.66
C GLN A 272 -16.99 12.58 -1.10
N LEU A 273 -17.57 13.03 0.02
CA LEU A 273 -18.53 12.26 0.81
C LEU A 273 -19.77 11.80 0.02
N ASP A 274 -20.23 12.61 -0.93
CA ASP A 274 -21.44 12.40 -1.74
C ASP A 274 -21.15 11.81 -3.13
N HIS A 275 -19.90 11.42 -3.41
CA HIS A 275 -19.46 10.93 -4.71
C HIS A 275 -19.40 9.40 -4.81
N ALA A 276 -19.27 8.94 -6.05
CA ALA A 276 -19.28 7.55 -6.47
C ALA A 276 -18.32 6.64 -5.68
N HIS A 277 -17.09 7.06 -5.41
CA HIS A 277 -16.11 6.23 -4.70
C HIS A 277 -16.54 5.95 -3.26
N VAL A 278 -17.02 6.95 -2.52
CA VAL A 278 -17.53 6.73 -1.15
C VAL A 278 -18.79 5.86 -1.17
N GLU A 279 -19.69 6.07 -2.14
CA GLU A 279 -20.88 5.22 -2.30
C GLU A 279 -20.52 3.76 -2.60
N TYR A 280 -19.56 3.50 -3.48
CA TYR A 280 -19.08 2.15 -3.76
C TYR A 280 -18.48 1.50 -2.50
N PHE A 281 -17.61 2.22 -1.78
CA PHE A 281 -16.91 1.70 -0.60
C PHE A 281 -17.84 1.44 0.60
N ARG A 282 -18.94 2.17 0.71
CA ARG A 282 -19.95 1.99 1.78
C ARG A 282 -20.53 0.58 1.82
N GLY A 283 -20.66 -0.09 0.67
CA GLY A 283 -21.30 -1.40 0.59
C GLY A 283 -20.39 -2.62 0.58
N ILE A 284 -19.14 -2.50 0.12
CA ILE A 284 -18.18 -3.61 0.15
C ILE A 284 -17.72 -3.89 1.59
N LYS A 285 -17.35 -5.14 1.91
CA LYS A 285 -16.93 -5.58 3.26
C LYS A 285 -15.43 -5.82 3.43
N ASN A 286 -14.63 -5.54 2.41
CA ASN A 286 -13.17 -5.54 2.50
C ASN A 286 -12.68 -4.61 3.63
N PRO A 287 -11.51 -4.84 4.24
CA PRO A 287 -10.79 -3.73 4.86
C PRO A 287 -10.48 -2.67 3.80
N ILE A 288 -10.62 -1.40 4.14
CA ILE A 288 -10.51 -0.28 3.20
C ILE A 288 -9.55 0.79 3.71
N GLY A 289 -8.88 1.47 2.78
CA GLY A 289 -8.04 2.63 3.05
C GLY A 289 -8.69 3.95 2.64
N LEU A 290 -8.34 5.03 3.32
CA LEU A 290 -8.73 6.40 2.98
C LEU A 290 -7.50 7.31 3.04
N LYS A 291 -7.09 7.87 1.90
CA LYS A 291 -6.01 8.87 1.87
C LYS A 291 -6.44 10.15 2.58
N CYS A 292 -5.60 10.64 3.46
CA CYS A 292 -5.83 11.83 4.29
C CYS A 292 -4.74 12.87 3.99
N GLY A 293 -5.02 13.83 3.12
CA GLY A 293 -4.12 14.94 2.83
C GLY A 293 -4.38 16.21 3.66
N PRO A 294 -3.56 17.27 3.50
CA PRO A 294 -3.67 18.54 4.23
C PRO A 294 -5.00 19.28 4.07
N SER A 295 -5.76 18.99 3.01
CA SER A 295 -7.07 19.59 2.77
C SER A 295 -8.18 19.04 3.67
N LEU A 296 -8.01 17.82 4.22
CA LEU A 296 -9.02 17.15 5.01
C LEU A 296 -9.21 17.81 6.37
N LYS A 297 -10.46 18.11 6.73
CA LYS A 297 -10.81 18.70 8.04
C LYS A 297 -11.36 17.64 9.00
N PRO A 298 -11.23 17.84 10.33
CA PRO A 298 -11.71 16.87 11.32
C PRO A 298 -13.18 16.46 11.15
N ASP A 299 -14.09 17.42 10.98
CA ASP A 299 -15.53 17.12 10.84
C ASP A 299 -15.85 16.39 9.54
N GLU A 300 -15.10 16.67 8.47
CA GLU A 300 -15.22 15.95 7.20
C GLU A 300 -14.71 14.52 7.35
N LEU A 301 -13.58 14.31 8.03
CA LEU A 301 -13.04 12.98 8.32
C LEU A 301 -14.05 12.15 9.11
N LEU A 302 -14.67 12.71 10.15
CA LEU A 302 -15.65 11.98 10.97
C LEU A 302 -16.87 11.55 10.14
N LYS A 303 -17.39 12.42 9.26
CA LYS A 303 -18.48 12.07 8.34
C LYS A 303 -18.08 10.97 7.36
N LEU A 304 -16.84 11.00 6.85
CA LEU A 304 -16.31 9.93 6.00
C LEU A 304 -16.20 8.60 6.76
N ILE A 305 -15.74 8.63 8.02
CA ILE A 305 -15.69 7.44 8.88
C ILE A 305 -17.09 6.88 9.09
N ASP A 306 -18.08 7.72 9.40
CA ASP A 306 -19.48 7.28 9.58
C ASP A 306 -20.06 6.61 8.32
N ALA A 307 -19.70 7.10 7.13
CA ALA A 307 -20.13 6.50 5.87
C ALA A 307 -19.44 5.16 5.58
N LEU A 308 -18.15 5.03 5.92
CA LEU A 308 -17.29 3.94 5.49
C LEU A 308 -17.19 2.78 6.52
N ASP A 309 -17.35 3.11 7.80
CA ASP A 309 -17.35 2.18 8.93
C ASP A 309 -18.41 2.56 9.98
N PRO A 310 -19.71 2.50 9.63
CA PRO A 310 -20.80 2.89 10.52
C PRO A 310 -20.91 2.02 11.79
N GLN A 311 -20.29 0.85 11.79
CA GLN A 311 -20.30 -0.09 12.91
C GLN A 311 -19.02 0.00 13.78
N ASN A 312 -18.11 0.94 13.46
CA ASN A 312 -16.86 1.17 14.17
C ASN A 312 -16.03 -0.13 14.37
N GLN A 313 -15.95 -0.95 13.32
CA GLN A 313 -15.30 -2.25 13.36
C GLN A 313 -13.78 -2.10 13.31
N ALA A 314 -13.09 -2.50 14.38
CA ALA A 314 -11.62 -2.52 14.38
C ALA A 314 -11.05 -3.27 13.16
N GLY A 315 -10.10 -2.63 12.47
CA GLY A 315 -9.47 -3.17 11.26
C GLY A 315 -10.24 -2.97 9.96
N ARG A 316 -11.44 -2.36 10.00
CA ARG A 316 -12.21 -2.01 8.80
C ARG A 316 -11.57 -0.86 8.03
N LEU A 317 -11.17 0.21 8.72
CA LEU A 317 -10.72 1.45 8.08
C LEU A 317 -9.27 1.80 8.45
N VAL A 318 -8.46 2.00 7.41
CA VAL A 318 -7.08 2.50 7.51
C VAL A 318 -7.05 3.95 7.02
N LEU A 319 -6.72 4.89 7.90
CA LEU A 319 -6.50 6.29 7.55
C LEU A 319 -5.04 6.49 7.16
N ILE A 320 -4.81 6.80 5.88
CA ILE A 320 -3.49 6.87 5.27
C ILE A 320 -3.07 8.33 5.14
N GLY A 321 -2.35 8.85 6.15
CA GLY A 321 -1.92 10.23 6.26
C GLY A 321 -0.78 10.57 5.31
N ARG A 322 -0.95 11.59 4.46
CA ARG A 322 0.04 12.03 3.45
C ARG A 322 0.18 13.55 3.47
N PHE A 323 0.76 14.12 4.51
CA PHE A 323 0.72 15.56 4.75
C PHE A 323 1.89 16.31 4.10
N GLY A 324 3.06 15.67 4.02
CA GLY A 324 4.33 16.33 3.76
C GLY A 324 5.07 16.60 5.08
N ALA A 325 6.40 16.52 5.03
CA ALA A 325 7.29 16.69 6.17
C ALA A 325 7.11 18.03 6.89
N ASP A 326 6.78 19.08 6.12
CA ASP A 326 6.56 20.45 6.56
C ASP A 326 5.18 20.69 7.18
N LYS A 327 4.19 19.83 6.87
CA LYS A 327 2.76 20.07 7.17
C LYS A 327 2.17 19.08 8.16
N VAL A 328 2.82 17.94 8.39
CA VAL A 328 2.27 16.89 9.26
C VAL A 328 1.90 17.40 10.66
N PHE A 329 2.69 18.28 11.28
CA PHE A 329 2.36 18.86 12.59
C PHE A 329 1.19 19.84 12.58
N ASP A 330 0.96 20.53 11.46
CA ASP A 330 -0.13 21.50 11.35
C ASP A 330 -1.50 20.83 11.15
N HIS A 331 -1.50 19.62 10.60
CA HIS A 331 -2.73 18.97 10.14
C HIS A 331 -3.08 17.70 10.91
N LEU A 332 -2.13 16.78 11.13
CA LEU A 332 -2.42 15.47 11.71
C LEU A 332 -2.96 15.52 13.15
N PRO A 333 -2.44 16.36 14.08
CA PRO A 333 -2.89 16.35 15.47
C PRO A 333 -4.40 16.56 15.63
N ALA A 334 -4.98 17.48 14.86
CA ALA A 334 -6.42 17.77 14.92
C ALA A 334 -7.27 16.57 14.46
N LEU A 335 -6.81 15.84 13.44
CA LEU A 335 -7.49 14.64 12.94
C LEU A 335 -7.38 13.49 13.95
N VAL A 336 -6.19 13.27 14.52
CA VAL A 336 -5.97 12.24 15.54
C VAL A 336 -6.82 12.50 16.77
N ARG A 337 -6.84 13.74 17.29
CA ARG A 337 -7.69 14.13 18.43
C ARG A 337 -9.17 13.91 18.16
N ALA A 338 -9.64 14.21 16.95
CA ALA A 338 -11.03 13.99 16.58
C ALA A 338 -11.37 12.49 16.57
N THR A 339 -10.57 11.66 15.91
CA THR A 339 -10.80 10.20 15.90
C THR A 339 -10.75 9.58 17.30
N LYS A 340 -9.79 10.01 18.14
CA LYS A 340 -9.69 9.58 19.54
C LYS A 340 -10.89 9.99 20.37
N ARG A 341 -11.31 11.26 20.27
CA ARG A 341 -12.46 11.81 21.03
C ARG A 341 -13.75 11.07 20.70
N GLU A 342 -13.98 10.75 19.43
CA GLU A 342 -15.16 10.02 18.99
C GLU A 342 -15.03 8.50 19.11
N GLY A 343 -13.95 7.98 19.71
CA GLY A 343 -13.74 6.55 19.95
C GLY A 343 -13.66 5.71 18.67
N ARG A 344 -13.11 6.25 17.57
CA ARG A 344 -13.06 5.57 16.27
C ARG A 344 -11.91 4.56 16.22
N ASN A 345 -12.24 3.30 15.91
CA ASN A 345 -11.31 2.17 15.84
C ASN A 345 -10.63 2.06 14.47
N VAL A 346 -9.78 3.04 14.16
CA VAL A 346 -9.06 3.13 12.88
C VAL A 346 -7.60 2.72 13.01
N VAL A 347 -7.01 2.27 11.91
CA VAL A 347 -5.55 2.16 11.79
C VAL A 347 -5.02 3.45 11.20
N TRP A 348 -4.13 4.15 11.89
CA TRP A 348 -3.38 5.26 11.31
C TRP A 348 -2.13 4.73 10.60
N SER A 349 -1.97 5.05 9.32
CA SER A 349 -0.80 4.68 8.51
C SER A 349 -0.18 5.92 7.88
N CYS A 350 1.15 6.00 7.84
CA CYS A 350 1.88 7.11 7.24
C CYS A 350 2.22 6.80 5.78
N ASP A 351 1.80 7.66 4.86
CA ASP A 351 2.27 7.74 3.48
C ASP A 351 3.22 8.95 3.34
N PRO A 352 4.51 8.75 3.61
CA PRO A 352 5.51 9.82 3.54
C PRO A 352 5.95 10.14 2.10
N MET A 353 5.27 9.59 1.10
CA MET A 353 5.71 9.68 -0.30
C MET A 353 4.97 10.81 -1.02
N HIS A 354 3.64 10.76 -1.05
CA HIS A 354 2.82 11.68 -1.84
C HIS A 354 2.77 13.11 -1.28
N GLY A 355 3.20 13.30 -0.02
CA GLY A 355 3.40 14.61 0.61
C GLY A 355 4.65 15.35 0.13
N ASN A 356 5.67 14.62 -0.30
CA ASN A 356 7.05 15.12 -0.43
C ASN A 356 7.60 15.11 -1.86
N THR A 357 6.73 15.04 -2.87
CA THR A 357 7.17 15.13 -4.27
C THR A 357 7.58 16.56 -4.61
N VAL A 358 8.79 16.73 -5.12
CA VAL A 358 9.34 18.00 -5.62
C VAL A 358 9.74 17.86 -7.09
N LYS A 359 9.91 19.00 -7.78
CA LYS A 359 10.52 19.04 -9.11
C LYS A 359 11.98 19.45 -8.97
N ALA A 360 12.89 18.60 -9.41
CA ALA A 360 14.33 18.84 -9.36
C ALA A 360 14.78 19.81 -10.46
N ALA A 361 16.04 20.27 -10.41
CA ALA A 361 16.57 21.24 -11.38
C ALA A 361 16.69 20.65 -12.78
N SER A 362 16.97 19.34 -12.87
CA SER A 362 16.90 18.52 -14.09
C SER A 362 15.51 18.48 -14.75
N GLY A 363 14.46 18.86 -14.03
CA GLY A 363 13.07 18.78 -14.47
C GLY A 363 12.35 17.48 -14.08
N TYR A 364 13.08 16.46 -13.61
CA TYR A 364 12.49 15.25 -13.05
C TYR A 364 11.68 15.55 -11.79
N LYS A 365 10.60 14.79 -11.59
CA LYS A 365 10.00 14.70 -10.26
C LYS A 365 10.92 13.82 -9.41
N THR A 366 11.13 14.19 -8.16
CA THR A 366 11.85 13.34 -7.21
C THR A 366 11.26 13.50 -5.82
N ARG A 367 11.71 12.68 -4.87
CA ARG A 367 11.36 12.76 -3.46
C ARG A 367 12.65 12.67 -2.64
N PRO A 368 13.06 13.73 -1.93
CA PRO A 368 14.21 13.66 -1.04
C PRO A 368 13.94 12.68 0.11
N PHE A 369 14.83 11.70 0.28
CA PHE A 369 14.75 10.69 1.33
C PHE A 369 14.62 11.30 2.73
N ASP A 370 15.32 12.41 2.99
CA ASP A 370 15.25 13.09 4.29
C ASP A 370 13.86 13.66 4.59
N LEU A 371 13.14 14.14 3.58
CA LEU A 371 11.76 14.60 3.76
C LEU A 371 10.83 13.41 4.03
N ILE A 372 11.00 12.30 3.31
CA ILE A 372 10.26 11.06 3.55
C ILE A 372 10.45 10.61 5.01
N LEU A 373 11.70 10.52 5.46
CA LEU A 373 12.04 10.11 6.82
C LEU A 373 11.52 11.12 7.87
N THR A 374 11.60 12.41 7.59
CA THR A 374 11.11 13.46 8.49
C THR A 374 9.61 13.38 8.70
N GLU A 375 8.83 13.16 7.64
CA GLU A 375 7.38 12.96 7.79
C GLU A 375 7.06 11.73 8.64
N VAL A 376 7.78 10.62 8.47
CA VAL A 376 7.60 9.43 9.31
C VAL A 376 7.92 9.73 10.78
N LYS A 377 9.07 10.36 11.07
CA LYS A 377 9.44 10.73 12.44
C LYS A 377 8.39 11.63 13.10
N ASN A 378 7.91 12.61 12.35
CA ASN A 378 6.90 13.55 12.84
C ASN A 378 5.54 12.87 13.04
N PHE A 379 5.14 11.95 12.16
CA PHE A 379 3.94 11.13 12.33
C PHE A 379 3.97 10.34 13.65
N PHE A 380 5.08 9.64 13.93
CA PHE A 380 5.27 8.94 15.21
C PHE A 380 5.24 9.91 16.41
N ALA A 381 5.88 11.07 16.29
CA ALA A 381 5.89 12.08 17.35
C ALA A 381 4.49 12.61 17.67
N VAL A 382 3.65 12.86 16.65
CA VAL A 382 2.24 13.24 16.84
C VAL A 382 1.49 12.13 17.58
N HIS A 383 1.59 10.88 17.15
CA HIS A 383 0.90 9.78 17.81
C HIS A 383 1.34 9.58 19.26
N GLN A 384 2.64 9.72 19.53
CA GLN A 384 3.18 9.67 20.89
C GLN A 384 2.62 10.82 21.75
N ALA A 385 2.62 12.06 21.25
CA ALA A 385 2.11 13.22 21.97
C ALA A 385 0.60 13.13 22.25
N GLU A 386 -0.17 12.58 21.31
CA GLU A 386 -1.62 12.39 21.44
C GLU A 386 -1.99 11.09 22.18
N GLY A 387 -1.01 10.27 22.59
CA GLY A 387 -1.23 8.98 23.25
C GLY A 387 -2.09 8.03 22.40
N THR A 388 -1.72 7.87 21.14
CA THR A 388 -2.36 6.99 20.14
C THR A 388 -1.30 6.12 19.45
N HIS A 389 -1.74 5.20 18.58
CA HIS A 389 -0.84 4.26 17.90
C HIS A 389 -0.48 4.69 16.48
N ALA A 390 0.82 4.78 16.20
CA ALA A 390 1.35 4.90 14.84
C ALA A 390 1.31 3.52 14.15
N GLY A 391 0.19 3.22 13.50
CA GLY A 391 -0.17 1.88 13.08
C GLY A 391 0.57 1.29 11.88
N GLY A 392 1.16 2.10 11.00
CA GLY A 392 1.81 1.56 9.82
C GLY A 392 2.46 2.55 8.88
N LEU A 393 3.00 1.99 7.80
CA LEU A 393 3.54 2.72 6.64
C LEU A 393 2.83 2.32 5.35
N HIS A 394 2.75 3.27 4.43
CA HIS A 394 2.30 3.10 3.05
C HIS A 394 3.36 3.70 2.11
N LEU A 395 4.10 2.86 1.40
CA LEU A 395 5.27 3.27 0.62
C LEU A 395 5.11 3.01 -0.88
N GLU A 396 5.85 3.78 -1.68
CA GLU A 396 6.09 3.47 -3.08
C GLU A 396 7.55 3.04 -3.24
N MET A 397 7.77 1.79 -3.61
CA MET A 397 9.09 1.15 -3.59
C MET A 397 9.20 0.10 -4.70
N THR A 398 10.43 -0.20 -5.11
CA THR A 398 10.71 -1.24 -6.10
C THR A 398 11.97 -2.02 -5.74
N GLY A 399 11.97 -3.33 -6.04
CA GLY A 399 13.14 -4.20 -5.92
C GLY A 399 14.21 -3.93 -6.98
N LYS A 400 13.90 -3.11 -8.00
CA LYS A 400 14.82 -2.73 -9.06
C LYS A 400 15.87 -1.73 -8.56
N ASN A 401 17.05 -1.78 -9.16
CA ASN A 401 18.09 -0.78 -8.93
C ASN A 401 17.79 0.47 -9.78
N VAL A 402 16.94 1.35 -9.25
CA VAL A 402 16.49 2.60 -9.89
C VAL A 402 17.07 3.84 -9.21
N THR A 403 17.11 4.95 -9.95
CA THR A 403 17.55 6.25 -9.43
C THR A 403 16.41 7.28 -9.45
N GLU A 404 15.39 7.07 -8.62
CA GLU A 404 14.16 7.88 -8.67
C GLU A 404 14.05 8.90 -7.50
N CYS A 405 14.44 8.51 -6.28
CA CYS A 405 14.46 9.39 -5.10
C CYS A 405 15.89 9.85 -4.76
N THR A 406 16.08 11.14 -4.47
CA THR A 406 17.39 11.69 -4.05
C THR A 406 17.69 11.40 -2.57
N GLY A 407 18.96 11.40 -2.18
CA GLY A 407 19.42 11.17 -0.81
C GLY A 407 19.58 9.68 -0.47
N GLY A 408 19.35 9.33 0.80
CA GLY A 408 19.64 8.00 1.36
C GLY A 408 21.14 7.77 1.57
N ALA A 409 21.51 6.56 1.98
CA ALA A 409 22.88 6.21 2.35
C ALA A 409 23.93 6.48 1.27
N ARG A 410 23.58 6.37 -0.01
CA ARG A 410 24.47 6.67 -1.15
C ARG A 410 24.53 8.16 -1.51
N GLY A 411 23.69 9.00 -0.91
CA GLY A 411 23.66 10.43 -1.19
C GLY A 411 23.27 10.76 -2.63
N MET A 412 22.29 10.05 -3.20
CA MET A 412 21.89 10.25 -4.60
C MET A 412 21.52 11.71 -4.88
N THR A 413 22.06 12.25 -5.97
CA THR A 413 21.88 13.63 -6.38
C THR A 413 20.88 13.78 -7.52
N ASP A 414 20.52 15.01 -7.86
CA ASP A 414 19.68 15.32 -9.03
C ASP A 414 20.32 14.83 -10.34
N ALA A 415 21.65 14.87 -10.44
CA ALA A 415 22.38 14.41 -11.62
C ALA A 415 22.24 12.90 -11.84
N ASP A 416 22.10 12.12 -10.76
CA ASP A 416 22.00 10.65 -10.83
C ASP A 416 20.61 10.18 -11.28
N LEU A 417 19.60 11.07 -11.28
CA LEU A 417 18.23 10.69 -11.65
C LEU A 417 18.15 10.21 -13.10
N ASN A 418 18.98 10.74 -14.00
CA ASN A 418 18.93 10.37 -15.42
C ASN A 418 19.43 8.94 -15.72
N ASP A 419 20.11 8.27 -14.78
CA ASP A 419 20.71 6.96 -15.01
C ASP A 419 19.63 5.88 -15.19
N ARG A 420 18.67 5.80 -14.26
CA ARG A 420 17.67 4.72 -14.19
C ARG A 420 16.32 5.19 -13.67
N TYR A 421 15.79 6.27 -14.25
CA TYR A 421 14.43 6.76 -13.98
C TYR A 421 13.40 5.96 -14.78
N HIS A 422 12.83 4.91 -14.18
CA HIS A 422 11.97 3.96 -14.90
C HIS A 422 10.47 4.17 -14.64
N THR A 423 10.10 4.95 -13.63
CA THR A 423 8.70 5.25 -13.33
C THR A 423 8.08 6.23 -14.33
N VAL A 424 6.85 5.91 -14.75
CA VAL A 424 6.01 6.77 -15.60
C VAL A 424 5.08 7.66 -14.78
N CYS A 425 5.08 7.51 -13.45
CA CYS A 425 4.23 8.27 -12.55
C CYS A 425 5.06 8.99 -11.49
N ASP A 426 5.11 8.47 -10.26
CA ASP A 426 5.86 9.09 -9.17
C ASP A 426 7.14 8.30 -8.82
N PRO A 427 8.17 8.98 -8.28
CA PRO A 427 9.43 8.39 -7.84
C PRO A 427 9.29 7.35 -6.74
N ARG A 428 9.87 6.16 -6.91
CA ARG A 428 9.86 5.08 -5.91
C ARG A 428 11.15 5.09 -5.10
N LEU A 429 11.07 4.61 -3.86
CA LEU A 429 12.27 4.20 -3.12
C LEU A 429 12.89 3.01 -3.84
N ASN A 430 14.20 3.08 -4.09
CA ASN A 430 14.93 1.89 -4.47
C ASN A 430 15.09 0.95 -3.26
N ALA A 431 15.59 -0.24 -3.50
CA ALA A 431 15.70 -1.26 -2.47
C ALA A 431 16.63 -0.86 -1.29
N GLU A 432 17.69 -0.08 -1.52
CA GLU A 432 18.56 0.41 -0.42
C GLU A 432 17.84 1.42 0.46
N GLN A 433 17.21 2.43 -0.14
CA GLN A 433 16.46 3.45 0.58
C GLN A 433 15.27 2.85 1.33
N ALA A 434 14.58 1.87 0.72
CA ALA A 434 13.45 1.19 1.37
C ALA A 434 13.91 0.39 2.60
N LEU A 435 15.05 -0.30 2.53
CA LEU A 435 15.62 -1.00 3.69
C LEU A 435 16.13 -0.04 4.75
N GLU A 436 16.86 1.00 4.37
CA GLU A 436 17.30 2.06 5.28
C GLU A 436 16.12 2.64 6.07
N LEU A 437 15.01 2.96 5.39
CA LEU A 437 13.79 3.42 6.04
C LEU A 437 13.21 2.37 7.00
N ALA A 438 13.20 1.08 6.62
CA ALA A 438 12.71 0.01 7.50
C ALA A 438 13.49 -0.07 8.82
N PHE A 439 14.81 0.08 8.79
CA PHE A 439 15.64 0.11 10.01
C PHE A 439 15.32 1.31 10.90
N LEU A 440 15.23 2.50 10.30
CA LEU A 440 14.94 3.73 11.04
C LEU A 440 13.53 3.68 11.66
N VAL A 441 12.56 3.11 10.95
CA VAL A 441 11.21 2.94 11.48
C VAL A 441 11.13 1.84 12.52
N ALA A 442 11.90 0.76 12.40
CA ALA A 442 11.95 -0.28 13.42
C ALA A 442 12.38 0.27 14.80
N GLU A 443 13.30 1.24 14.83
CA GLU A 443 13.67 1.95 16.06
C GLU A 443 12.50 2.76 16.66
N LEU A 444 11.72 3.44 15.82
CA LEU A 444 10.53 4.19 16.23
C LEU A 444 9.46 3.24 16.80
N VAL A 445 9.18 2.13 16.12
CA VAL A 445 8.22 1.10 16.57
C VAL A 445 8.65 0.50 17.90
N LYS A 446 9.93 0.14 18.04
CA LYS A 446 10.48 -0.39 19.30
C LYS A 446 10.30 0.60 20.45
N ARG A 447 10.60 1.88 20.21
CA ARG A 447 10.46 2.95 21.22
C ARG A 447 9.01 3.15 21.63
N GLU A 448 8.08 3.21 20.68
CA GLU A 448 6.65 3.32 20.95
C GLU A 448 6.15 2.14 21.80
N ARG A 449 6.54 0.92 21.45
CA ARG A 449 6.18 -0.30 22.20
C ARG A 449 6.76 -0.32 23.62
N ALA A 450 8.01 0.08 23.80
CA ALA A 450 8.63 0.15 25.12
C ALA A 450 7.95 1.19 26.03
N GLY A 451 7.34 2.23 25.46
CA GLY A 451 6.54 3.21 26.19
C GLY A 451 5.16 2.71 26.62
N ARG A 452 4.72 1.52 26.18
CA ARG A 452 3.45 0.90 26.60
C ARG A 452 3.69 -0.08 27.74
N ALA A 453 2.94 0.04 28.82
CA ALA A 453 2.96 -0.94 29.89
C ALA A 453 2.62 -2.33 29.33
N ARG A 454 3.48 -3.32 29.56
CA ARG A 454 3.12 -4.72 29.31
C ARG A 454 2.17 -5.17 30.42
N PRO A 455 1.14 -5.98 30.13
CA PRO A 455 0.40 -6.66 31.17
C PRO A 455 1.39 -7.45 32.04
N GLU A 456 1.35 -7.25 33.36
CA GLU A 456 2.09 -8.11 34.27
C GLU A 456 1.54 -9.53 34.13
N VAL A 457 2.41 -10.47 33.77
CA VAL A 457 2.10 -11.89 33.84
C VAL A 457 2.65 -12.35 35.17
N GLU A 458 1.78 -12.62 36.13
CA GLU A 458 2.18 -13.30 37.36
C GLU A 458 2.79 -14.65 36.97
N ALA A 459 4.05 -14.86 37.36
CA ALA A 459 4.68 -16.15 37.19
C ALA A 459 3.91 -17.17 38.04
N ALA A 460 3.60 -18.34 37.45
CA ALA A 460 3.21 -19.48 38.26
C ALA A 460 4.43 -19.90 39.06
N GLU A 461 4.42 -19.67 40.38
CA GLU A 461 5.42 -20.19 41.33
C GLU A 461 5.35 -21.71 41.48
#